data_AF-A0A818S694-F1
#
_entry.id   AF-A0A818S694-F1
#
_cell.length_a   1.000
_cell.length_b   1.000
_cell.length_c   1.000
_cell.angle_alpha   90.00
_cell.angle_beta   90.00
_cell.angle_gamma   90.00
#
_symmetry.space_group_name_H-M   'P 1'
#
loop_
_entity.id
_entity.type
_entity.pdbx_description
1 polymer ?
#
loop_
_entity_poly.entity_id
_entity_poly.type
_entity_poly.pdbx_seq_one_letter_code
_entity_poly.pdbx_strand_id
1 'polypeptide(L)'
;MLSNAIKDDNHHETIQSLDTNEKIQFVRQMTKVTNNLYCFDLQRQLWQEYYNMSMKEDNIKGFRRLSKSYAKEHNTCYMYGFPKHVIEKRQKTITHQIQRTVNELNQYLIQLNTLTTQWQPPVDPNILSNAINECVKNGQERLRKEFDYKKKMVELNSYDHHLINKVYDLQPTEEQLHLANMLWQVTMNELETKEKQEILRKQIFLQRLPATIDKTIDQSVDRVQSILSNPVLDKDRRASLILTCSKTITQYKFDIMALDLNIFQNIIYGHQQILIDL
;
A
#
# COMPACT_ATOMS: atom_id res chain seq x y z
N MET A 1 15.15 -17.74 4.38
CA MET A 1 14.32 -16.74 5.10
C MET A 1 15.00 -16.29 6.39
N LEU A 2 15.28 -17.18 7.36
CA LEU A 2 16.15 -16.88 8.53
C LEU A 2 17.55 -16.40 8.12
N SER A 3 18.08 -17.00 7.04
CA SER A 3 19.32 -16.60 6.36
C SER A 3 19.37 -15.15 5.86
N ASN A 4 18.26 -14.42 5.78
CA ASN A 4 18.30 -13.02 5.34
C ASN A 4 18.11 -12.06 6.52
N ALA A 5 17.73 -12.59 7.70
CA ALA A 5 17.46 -11.83 8.91
C ALA A 5 18.65 -11.80 9.88
N ILE A 6 19.55 -12.79 9.80
CA ILE A 6 20.83 -12.78 10.50
C ILE A 6 21.78 -11.91 9.66
N LYS A 7 22.38 -10.86 10.23
CA LYS A 7 23.27 -9.92 9.52
C LYS A 7 24.72 -9.92 10.04
N ASP A 8 25.02 -10.71 11.07
CA ASP A 8 26.34 -10.78 11.71
C ASP A 8 27.22 -11.92 11.18
N ASP A 9 28.53 -11.82 11.43
CA ASP A 9 29.57 -12.80 11.06
C ASP A 9 29.27 -14.24 11.54
N ASN A 10 28.40 -14.44 12.55
CA ASN A 10 27.97 -15.75 13.06
C ASN A 10 26.80 -16.40 12.29
N HIS A 11 26.50 -15.87 11.09
CA HIS A 11 25.43 -16.34 10.22
C HIS A 11 25.55 -17.81 9.84
N HIS A 12 26.76 -18.22 9.45
CA HIS A 12 27.04 -19.58 9.02
C HIS A 12 26.88 -20.57 10.16
N GLU A 13 27.32 -20.21 11.37
CA GLU A 13 27.23 -21.06 12.55
C GLU A 13 25.77 -21.27 12.96
N THR A 14 24.96 -20.21 12.99
CA THR A 14 23.53 -20.31 13.38
C THR A 14 22.72 -21.18 12.41
N ILE A 15 23.01 -21.12 11.11
CA ILE A 15 22.33 -21.98 10.11
C ILE A 15 22.83 -23.42 10.21
N GLN A 16 24.13 -23.63 10.41
CA GLN A 16 24.70 -24.96 10.58
C GLN A 16 24.16 -25.67 11.82
N SER A 17 23.88 -24.94 12.91
CA SER A 17 23.28 -25.51 14.12
C SER A 17 21.86 -26.03 13.94
N LEU A 18 21.14 -25.60 12.88
CA LEU A 18 19.77 -26.03 12.55
C LEU A 18 19.78 -27.24 11.59
N ASP A 19 20.57 -28.25 11.94
CA ASP A 19 20.82 -29.46 11.16
C ASP A 19 19.78 -30.57 11.34
N THR A 20 19.01 -30.54 12.44
CA THR A 20 18.00 -31.57 12.73
C THR A 20 16.56 -31.08 12.61
N ASN A 21 15.65 -32.03 12.32
CA ASN A 21 14.22 -31.75 12.21
C ASN A 21 13.63 -31.22 13.50
N GLU A 22 14.10 -31.67 14.66
CA GLU A 22 13.64 -31.23 15.98
C GLU A 22 13.97 -29.76 16.22
N LYS A 23 15.21 -29.34 15.90
CA LYS A 23 15.66 -27.94 16.02
C LYS A 23 14.87 -27.04 15.08
N ILE A 24 14.68 -27.47 13.83
CA ILE A 24 13.87 -26.74 12.85
C ILE A 24 12.41 -26.64 13.33
N GLN A 25 11.85 -27.72 13.85
CA GLN A 25 10.47 -27.75 14.37
C GLN A 25 10.30 -26.80 15.55
N PHE A 26 11.26 -26.77 16.48
CA PHE A 26 11.28 -25.83 17.60
C PHE A 26 11.27 -24.37 17.11
N VAL A 27 12.18 -24.02 16.19
CA VAL A 27 12.25 -22.67 15.60
C VAL A 27 10.94 -22.32 14.88
N ARG A 28 10.33 -23.26 14.16
CA ARG A 28 9.02 -23.05 13.50
C ARG A 28 7.90 -22.79 14.50
N GLN A 29 7.87 -23.51 15.62
CA GLN A 29 6.87 -23.29 16.67
C GLN A 29 7.04 -21.91 17.30
N MET A 30 8.26 -21.54 17.69
CA MET A 30 8.55 -20.21 18.23
C MET A 30 8.23 -19.10 17.23
N THR A 31 8.53 -19.30 15.94
CA THR A 31 8.16 -18.39 14.85
C THR A 31 6.65 -18.22 14.75
N LYS A 32 5.88 -19.32 14.83
CA LYS A 32 4.41 -19.29 14.78
C LYS A 32 3.82 -18.51 15.95
N VAL A 33 4.31 -18.74 17.17
CA VAL A 33 3.87 -18.03 18.38
C VAL A 33 4.19 -16.54 18.28
N THR A 34 5.40 -16.20 17.84
CA THR A 34 5.83 -14.81 17.58
C THR A 34 4.92 -14.14 16.54
N ASN A 35 4.65 -14.82 15.43
CA ASN A 35 3.73 -14.34 14.38
C ASN A 35 2.31 -14.09 14.90
N ASN A 36 1.78 -15.00 15.73
CA ASN A 36 0.46 -14.84 16.34
C ASN A 36 0.43 -13.60 17.25
N LEU A 37 1.48 -13.37 18.05
CA LEU A 37 1.56 -12.21 18.93
C LEU A 37 1.44 -10.90 18.15
N TYR A 38 2.24 -10.74 17.09
CA TYR A 38 2.14 -9.54 16.24
C TYR A 38 0.79 -9.40 15.55
N CYS A 39 0.19 -10.50 15.10
CA CYS A 39 -1.14 -10.47 14.48
C CYS A 39 -2.22 -10.00 15.49
N PHE A 40 -2.19 -10.52 16.71
CA PHE A 40 -3.10 -10.09 17.77
C PHE A 40 -2.86 -8.63 18.18
N ASP A 41 -1.62 -8.18 18.18
CA ASP A 41 -1.29 -6.78 18.44
C ASP A 41 -1.88 -5.85 17.37
N LEU A 42 -1.77 -6.19 16.08
CA LEU A 42 -2.41 -5.46 14.99
C LEU A 42 -3.94 -5.41 15.14
N GLN A 43 -4.56 -6.53 15.53
CA GLN A 43 -5.99 -6.57 15.84
C GLN A 43 -6.34 -5.66 17.02
N ARG A 44 -5.56 -5.70 18.10
CA ARG A 44 -5.75 -4.84 19.27
C ARG A 44 -5.74 -3.37 18.87
N GLN A 45 -4.75 -2.96 18.08
CA GLN A 45 -4.63 -1.59 17.57
C GLN A 45 -5.85 -1.18 16.75
N LEU A 46 -6.29 -2.01 15.80
CA LEU A 46 -7.47 -1.72 14.99
C LEU A 46 -8.74 -1.56 15.83
N TRP A 47 -8.98 -2.45 16.79
CA TRP A 47 -10.13 -2.37 17.67
C TRP A 47 -10.04 -1.19 18.65
N GLN A 48 -8.83 -0.76 19.01
CA GLN A 48 -8.63 0.48 19.74
C GLN A 48 -9.07 1.69 18.92
N GLU A 49 -8.80 1.72 17.60
CA GLU A 49 -9.31 2.80 16.76
C GLU A 49 -10.84 2.84 16.70
N TYR A 50 -11.50 1.68 16.55
CA TYR A 50 -12.96 1.62 16.65
C TYR A 50 -13.47 2.16 18.00
N TYR A 51 -12.79 1.82 19.10
CA TYR A 51 -13.13 2.34 20.42
C TYR A 51 -12.95 3.85 20.51
N ASN A 52 -11.78 4.38 20.11
CA ASN A 52 -11.46 5.80 20.12
C ASN A 52 -12.49 6.60 19.32
N MET A 53 -12.86 6.12 18.14
CA MET A 53 -13.86 6.78 17.29
C MET A 53 -15.26 6.75 17.91
N SER A 54 -15.60 5.68 18.65
CA SER A 54 -16.88 5.57 19.37
C SER A 54 -17.01 6.46 20.61
N MET A 55 -15.87 6.93 21.16
CA MET A 55 -15.84 7.77 22.37
C MET A 55 -15.68 9.26 22.09
N LYS A 56 -15.44 9.68 20.84
CA LYS A 56 -15.43 11.11 20.48
C LYS A 56 -16.86 11.65 20.62
N GLU A 57 -17.07 12.57 21.57
CA GLU A 57 -18.40 13.01 22.06
C GLU A 57 -19.32 13.58 20.97
N ASP A 58 -18.77 14.21 19.92
CA ASP A 58 -19.53 14.70 18.76
C ASP A 58 -20.04 13.58 17.83
N ASN A 59 -19.52 12.36 17.96
CA ASN A 59 -19.91 11.19 17.18
C ASN A 59 -20.92 10.29 17.89
N ILE A 60 -21.28 10.54 19.15
CA ILE A 60 -22.26 9.68 19.86
C ILE A 60 -23.62 9.65 19.13
N LYS A 61 -23.97 10.71 18.41
CA LYS A 61 -25.12 10.74 17.48
C LYS A 61 -24.84 10.12 16.10
N GLY A 62 -23.57 10.13 15.66
CA GLY A 62 -23.09 9.59 14.38
C GLY A 62 -22.83 8.08 14.33
N PHE A 63 -23.05 7.36 15.45
CA PHE A 63 -23.00 5.89 15.52
C PHE A 63 -24.37 5.23 15.27
N ARG A 64 -25.32 5.89 14.59
CA ARG A 64 -26.45 5.18 14.01
C ARG A 64 -25.92 4.24 12.93
N ARG A 65 -25.85 2.96 13.27
CA ARG A 65 -25.53 1.91 12.32
C ARG A 65 -26.50 2.02 11.15
N LEU A 66 -25.96 2.30 9.97
CA LEU A 66 -26.79 2.28 8.76
C LEU A 66 -27.28 0.86 8.53
N SER A 67 -28.52 0.74 8.04
CA SER A 67 -28.99 -0.54 7.55
C SER A 67 -28.13 -0.96 6.34
N LYS A 68 -28.05 -2.27 6.06
CA LYS A 68 -27.27 -2.75 4.91
C LYS A 68 -27.76 -2.16 3.59
N SER A 69 -29.07 -1.98 3.43
CA SER A 69 -29.67 -1.39 2.24
C SER A 69 -29.26 0.08 2.09
N TYR A 70 -29.31 0.84 3.18
CA TYR A 70 -28.97 2.25 3.19
C TYR A 70 -27.46 2.50 2.99
N ALA A 71 -26.62 1.67 3.60
CA ALA A 71 -25.18 1.71 3.34
C ALA A 71 -24.87 1.41 1.86
N LYS A 72 -25.61 0.48 1.23
CA LYS A 72 -25.47 0.18 -0.19
C LYS A 72 -25.92 1.35 -1.07
N GLU A 73 -27.03 2.00 -0.74
CA GLU A 73 -27.54 3.17 -1.46
C GLU A 73 -26.53 4.32 -1.49
N HIS A 74 -25.85 4.56 -0.37
CA HIS A 74 -24.86 5.65 -0.23
C HIS A 74 -23.41 5.21 -0.50
N ASN A 75 -23.19 4.00 -1.03
CA ASN A 75 -21.85 3.44 -1.27
C ASN A 75 -20.90 3.54 -0.06
N THR A 76 -21.43 3.43 1.15
CA THR A 76 -20.66 3.54 2.40
C THR A 76 -20.54 2.19 3.11
N CYS A 77 -19.58 2.08 4.03
CA CYS A 77 -19.31 0.84 4.73
C CYS A 77 -20.37 0.53 5.79
N TYR A 78 -21.19 -0.50 5.56
CA TYR A 78 -22.18 -0.96 6.55
C TYR A 78 -21.59 -1.45 7.88
N MET A 79 -20.30 -1.80 7.90
CA MET A 79 -19.61 -2.34 9.08
C MET A 79 -19.13 -1.26 10.04
N TYR A 80 -19.26 0.02 9.70
CA TYR A 80 -19.02 1.09 10.65
C TYR A 80 -20.13 1.11 11.72
N GLY A 81 -19.76 1.46 12.96
CA GLY A 81 -20.73 1.59 14.05
C GLY A 81 -20.97 0.34 14.89
N PHE A 82 -19.93 -0.47 15.15
CA PHE A 82 -20.07 -1.56 16.14
C PHE A 82 -20.53 -1.01 17.49
N PRO A 83 -21.52 -1.63 18.15
CA PRO A 83 -21.90 -1.23 19.49
C PRO A 83 -20.73 -1.33 20.47
N LYS A 84 -20.65 -0.40 21.42
CA LYS A 84 -19.60 -0.37 22.46
C LYS A 84 -19.33 -1.74 23.09
N HIS A 85 -20.38 -2.45 23.49
CA HIS A 85 -20.25 -3.77 24.11
C HIS A 85 -19.60 -4.83 23.18
N VAL A 86 -19.78 -4.71 21.85
CA VAL A 86 -19.12 -5.60 20.87
C VAL A 86 -17.64 -5.28 20.78
N ILE A 87 -17.29 -3.98 20.70
CA ILE A 87 -15.90 -3.52 20.66
C ILE A 87 -15.17 -3.99 21.92
N GLU A 88 -15.75 -3.73 23.10
CA GLU A 88 -15.16 -4.11 24.38
C GLU A 88 -15.03 -5.62 24.53
N LYS A 89 -16.04 -6.40 24.10
CA LYS A 89 -15.94 -7.87 24.09
C LYS A 89 -14.78 -8.34 23.22
N ARG A 90 -14.59 -7.75 22.04
CA ARG A 90 -13.49 -8.10 21.13
C ARG A 90 -12.13 -7.72 21.71
N GLN A 91 -11.99 -6.52 22.27
CA GLN A 91 -10.78 -6.09 22.96
C GLN A 91 -10.43 -7.05 24.10
N LYS A 92 -11.40 -7.41 24.95
CA LYS A 92 -11.20 -8.40 26.01
C LYS A 92 -10.69 -9.72 25.45
N THR A 93 -11.33 -10.27 24.42
CA THR A 93 -10.88 -11.53 23.79
C THR A 93 -9.44 -11.44 23.28
N ILE A 94 -9.09 -10.36 22.58
CA ILE A 94 -7.74 -10.14 22.04
C ILE A 94 -6.71 -10.02 23.16
N THR A 95 -7.01 -9.27 24.23
CA THR A 95 -6.12 -9.14 25.39
C THR A 95 -5.85 -10.49 26.03
N HIS A 96 -6.86 -11.36 26.18
CA HIS A 96 -6.65 -12.72 26.69
C HIS A 96 -5.79 -13.56 25.75
N GLN A 97 -5.99 -13.44 24.43
CA GLN A 97 -5.16 -14.13 23.43
C GLN A 97 -3.70 -13.67 23.49
N ILE A 98 -3.46 -12.36 23.57
CA ILE A 98 -2.12 -11.78 23.74
C ILE A 98 -1.47 -12.33 25.01
N GLN A 99 -2.17 -12.29 26.16
CA GLN A 99 -1.60 -12.78 27.42
C GLN A 99 -1.22 -14.26 27.33
N ARG A 100 -2.09 -15.10 26.75
CA ARG A 100 -1.81 -16.52 26.54
C ARG A 100 -0.58 -16.72 25.64
N THR A 101 -0.50 -16.01 24.52
CA THR A 101 0.61 -16.11 23.57
C THR A 101 1.93 -15.57 24.15
N VAL A 102 1.89 -14.52 24.98
CA VAL A 102 3.07 -14.03 25.71
C VAL A 102 3.58 -15.09 26.68
N ASN A 103 2.69 -15.73 27.45
CA ASN A 103 3.07 -16.80 28.37
C ASN A 103 3.71 -17.98 27.63
N GLU A 104 3.13 -18.38 26.49
CA GLU A 104 3.67 -19.45 25.62
C GLU A 104 5.04 -19.05 25.04
N LEU A 105 5.19 -17.82 24.56
CA LEU A 105 6.46 -17.33 24.02
C LEU A 105 7.56 -17.28 25.11
N ASN A 106 7.21 -16.90 26.33
CA ASN A 106 8.14 -16.91 27.46
C ASN A 106 8.63 -18.34 27.76
N GLN A 107 7.76 -19.36 27.66
CA GLN A 107 8.18 -20.76 27.80
C GLN A 107 9.16 -21.15 26.69
N TYR A 108 8.90 -20.76 25.44
CA TYR A 108 9.83 -20.99 24.33
C TYR A 108 11.18 -20.27 24.51
N LEU A 109 11.17 -19.04 25.04
CA LEU A 109 12.41 -18.29 25.33
C LEU A 109 13.24 -18.97 26.43
N ILE A 110 12.61 -19.48 27.48
CA ILE A 110 13.29 -20.25 28.53
C ILE A 110 13.89 -21.54 27.93
N GLN A 111 13.11 -22.28 27.13
CA GLN A 111 13.61 -23.49 26.46
C GLN A 111 14.73 -23.19 25.48
N LEU A 112 14.65 -22.08 24.74
CA LEU A 112 15.69 -21.65 23.81
C LEU A 112 17.02 -21.43 24.54
N ASN A 113 17.01 -20.74 25.68
CA ASN A 113 18.20 -20.52 26.49
C ASN A 113 18.84 -21.84 26.95
N THR A 114 18.04 -22.85 27.29
CA THR A 114 18.57 -24.17 27.68
C THR A 114 19.10 -24.95 26.48
N LEU A 115 18.34 -25.03 25.38
CA LEU A 115 18.64 -25.88 24.23
C LEU A 115 19.83 -25.37 23.42
N THR A 116 19.93 -24.06 23.19
CA THR A 116 20.95 -23.47 22.31
C THR A 116 22.38 -23.63 22.83
N THR A 117 22.55 -23.75 24.15
CA THR A 117 23.85 -24.09 24.78
C THR A 117 24.29 -25.53 24.51
N GLN A 118 23.34 -26.43 24.21
CA GLN A 118 23.59 -27.85 23.95
C GLN A 118 23.71 -28.16 22.45
N TRP A 119 23.37 -27.21 21.58
CA TRP A 119 23.49 -27.38 20.14
C TRP A 119 24.96 -27.33 19.71
N GLN A 120 25.25 -27.98 18.59
CA GLN A 120 26.59 -28.02 17.98
C GLN A 120 26.47 -27.55 16.52
N PRO A 121 27.08 -26.41 16.14
CA PRO A 121 27.75 -25.46 17.04
C PRO A 121 26.75 -24.79 18.01
N PRO A 122 27.22 -24.31 19.19
CA PRO A 122 26.38 -23.53 20.10
C PRO A 122 25.87 -22.27 19.42
N VAL A 123 24.64 -21.87 19.74
CA VAL A 123 24.01 -20.66 19.17
C VAL A 123 23.73 -19.67 20.31
N ASP A 124 23.96 -18.38 20.08
CA ASP A 124 23.47 -17.37 21.01
C ASP A 124 21.93 -17.30 20.92
N PRO A 125 21.19 -17.59 22.01
CA PRO A 125 19.73 -17.54 22.02
C PRO A 125 19.18 -16.17 21.63
N ASN A 126 19.89 -15.08 21.91
CA ASN A 126 19.46 -13.73 21.54
C ASN A 126 19.54 -13.52 20.04
N ILE A 127 20.61 -14.00 19.39
CA ILE A 127 20.78 -13.92 17.94
C ILE A 127 19.64 -14.67 17.24
N LEU A 128 19.36 -15.90 17.66
CA LEU A 128 18.31 -16.71 17.06
C LEU A 128 16.91 -16.12 17.33
N SER A 129 16.64 -15.65 18.54
CA SER A 129 15.38 -14.99 18.90
C SER A 129 15.17 -13.72 18.06
N ASN A 130 16.20 -12.88 17.90
CA ASN A 130 16.16 -11.68 17.08
C ASN A 130 15.94 -12.02 15.59
N ALA A 131 16.60 -13.05 15.08
CA ALA A 131 16.43 -13.51 13.70
C ALA A 131 14.99 -13.99 13.41
N ILE A 132 14.40 -14.75 14.34
CA ILE A 132 12.99 -15.16 14.28
C ILE A 132 12.09 -13.93 14.28
N ASN A 133 12.33 -12.99 15.19
CA ASN A 133 11.56 -11.77 15.32
C ASN A 133 11.58 -10.95 14.01
N GLU A 134 12.77 -10.70 13.44
CA GLU A 134 12.91 -9.96 12.18
C GLU A 134 12.29 -10.71 11.00
N CYS A 135 12.39 -12.04 10.93
CA CYS A 135 11.68 -12.82 9.92
C CYS A 135 10.16 -12.61 10.00
N VAL A 136 9.59 -12.61 11.21
CA VAL A 136 8.16 -12.37 11.41
C VAL A 136 7.80 -10.93 11.02
N LYS A 137 8.58 -9.93 11.44
CA LYS A 137 8.33 -8.52 11.06
C LYS A 137 8.31 -8.34 9.55
N ASN A 138 9.31 -8.89 8.85
CA ASN A 138 9.41 -8.81 7.39
C ASN A 138 8.28 -9.61 6.72
N GLY A 139 7.99 -10.82 7.20
CA GLY A 139 6.90 -11.65 6.68
C GLY A 139 5.51 -11.00 6.84
N GLN A 140 5.34 -10.12 7.83
CA GLN A 140 4.09 -9.40 8.09
C GLN A 140 4.02 -8.00 7.49
N GLU A 141 5.00 -7.54 6.71
CA GLU A 141 5.00 -6.17 6.18
C GLU A 141 3.71 -5.83 5.42
N ARG A 142 3.26 -6.72 4.53
CA ARG A 142 2.00 -6.55 3.80
C ARG A 142 0.80 -6.49 4.75
N LEU A 143 0.75 -7.37 5.75
CA LEU A 143 -0.33 -7.42 6.72
C LEU A 143 -0.41 -6.11 7.52
N ARG A 144 0.74 -5.55 7.91
CA ARG A 144 0.80 -4.24 8.59
C ARG A 144 0.23 -3.13 7.73
N LYS A 145 0.63 -3.06 6.45
CA LYS A 145 0.08 -2.10 5.48
C LYS A 145 -1.43 -2.25 5.32
N GLU A 146 -1.94 -3.48 5.28
CA GLU A 146 -3.38 -3.75 5.23
C GLU A 146 -4.12 -3.28 6.50
N PHE A 147 -3.52 -3.46 7.69
CA PHE A 147 -4.08 -2.96 8.94
C PHE A 147 -4.03 -1.43 9.04
N ASP A 148 -2.94 -0.80 8.57
CA ASP A 148 -2.84 0.65 8.48
C ASP A 148 -3.88 1.24 7.54
N TYR A 149 -4.10 0.61 6.39
CA TYR A 149 -5.19 0.95 5.49
C TYR A 149 -6.55 0.83 6.18
N LYS A 150 -6.81 -0.29 6.87
CA LYS A 150 -8.06 -0.49 7.62
C LYS A 150 -8.29 0.60 8.67
N LYS A 151 -7.26 1.02 9.41
CA LYS A 151 -7.36 2.12 10.39
C LYS A 151 -7.79 3.42 9.71
N LYS A 152 -7.16 3.81 8.60
CA LYS A 152 -7.56 4.98 7.80
C LYS A 152 -9.00 4.87 7.29
N MET A 153 -9.40 3.68 6.83
CA MET A 153 -10.77 3.47 6.39
C MET A 153 -11.78 3.61 7.53
N VAL A 154 -11.45 3.27 8.77
CA VAL A 154 -12.34 3.51 9.93
C VAL A 154 -12.59 5.00 10.11
N GLU A 155 -11.56 5.83 9.97
CA GLU A 155 -11.69 7.29 10.05
C GLU A 155 -12.54 7.86 8.92
N LEU A 156 -12.26 7.47 7.66
CA LEU A 156 -13.05 7.94 6.51
C LEU A 156 -14.52 7.52 6.64
N ASN A 157 -14.77 6.24 6.96
CA ASN A 157 -16.14 5.75 7.16
C ASN A 157 -16.85 6.50 8.30
N SER A 158 -16.13 6.88 9.36
CA SER A 158 -16.74 7.68 10.43
C SER A 158 -17.23 9.04 9.96
N TYR A 159 -16.44 9.66 9.10
CA TYR A 159 -16.73 10.97 8.56
C TYR A 159 -17.91 10.90 7.60
N ASP A 160 -17.94 9.90 6.71
CA ASP A 160 -19.06 9.66 5.80
C ASP A 160 -20.37 9.43 6.57
N HIS A 161 -20.34 8.59 7.61
CA HIS A 161 -21.51 8.35 8.45
C HIS A 161 -22.00 9.61 9.16
N HIS A 162 -21.07 10.43 9.66
CA HIS A 162 -21.41 11.70 10.29
C HIS A 162 -22.07 12.67 9.30
N LEU A 163 -21.51 12.80 8.10
CA LEU A 163 -22.07 13.66 7.05
C LEU A 163 -23.45 13.19 6.59
N ILE A 164 -23.61 11.89 6.33
CA ILE A 164 -24.90 11.32 5.95
C ILE A 164 -25.93 11.60 7.05
N ASN A 165 -25.62 11.28 8.31
CA ASN A 165 -26.55 11.54 9.41
C ASN A 165 -26.91 13.04 9.51
N LYS A 166 -25.92 13.95 9.41
CA LYS A 166 -26.17 15.40 9.40
C LYS A 166 -27.09 15.83 8.28
N VAL A 167 -26.89 15.33 7.07
CA VAL A 167 -27.73 15.66 5.91
C VAL A 167 -29.16 15.20 6.17
N TYR A 168 -29.36 13.98 6.63
CA TYR A 168 -30.72 13.45 6.86
C TYR A 168 -31.41 14.02 8.11
N ASP A 169 -30.66 14.43 9.14
CA ASP A 169 -31.18 15.15 10.30
C ASP A 169 -31.78 16.51 9.91
N LEU A 170 -31.37 17.10 8.79
CA LEU A 170 -31.96 18.33 8.23
C LEU A 170 -33.27 18.08 7.47
N GLN A 171 -33.70 16.83 7.32
CA GLN A 171 -34.90 16.43 6.58
C GLN A 171 -35.00 17.07 5.17
N PRO A 172 -33.99 16.87 4.30
CA PRO A 172 -33.98 17.47 2.98
C PRO A 172 -35.12 16.91 2.14
N THR A 173 -35.69 17.76 1.30
CA THR A 173 -36.64 17.34 0.27
C THR A 173 -35.94 16.49 -0.80
N GLU A 174 -36.72 15.72 -1.56
CA GLU A 174 -36.20 14.89 -2.65
C GLU A 174 -35.45 15.73 -3.70
N GLU A 175 -35.95 16.93 -4.02
CA GLU A 175 -35.29 17.87 -4.93
C GLU A 175 -33.93 18.33 -4.40
N GLN A 176 -33.82 18.62 -3.10
CA GLN A 176 -32.56 19.01 -2.47
C GLN A 176 -31.54 17.87 -2.45
N LEU A 177 -31.99 16.63 -2.21
CA LEU A 177 -31.14 15.44 -2.32
C LEU A 177 -30.68 15.20 -3.76
N HIS A 178 -31.58 15.37 -4.73
CA HIS A 178 -31.25 15.24 -6.14
C HIS A 178 -30.21 16.28 -6.58
N LEU A 179 -30.39 17.55 -6.20
CA LEU A 179 -29.43 18.62 -6.48
C LEU A 179 -28.07 18.35 -5.84
N ALA A 180 -28.03 17.93 -4.58
CA ALA A 180 -26.79 17.59 -3.88
C ALA A 180 -26.04 16.44 -4.57
N ASN A 181 -26.76 15.41 -5.03
CA ASN A 181 -26.18 14.31 -5.79
C ASN A 181 -25.61 14.79 -7.14
N MET A 182 -26.32 15.65 -7.87
CA MET A 182 -25.80 16.22 -9.12
C MET A 182 -24.52 17.03 -8.89
N LEU A 183 -24.51 17.91 -7.89
CA LEU A 183 -23.33 18.72 -7.55
C LEU A 183 -22.14 17.84 -7.15
N TRP A 184 -22.37 16.78 -6.39
CA TRP A 184 -21.33 15.81 -6.02
C TRP A 184 -20.74 15.11 -7.24
N GLN A 185 -21.58 14.62 -8.16
CA GLN A 185 -21.11 13.97 -9.39
C GLN A 185 -20.28 14.91 -10.27
N VAL A 186 -20.73 16.15 -10.44
CA VAL A 186 -19.97 17.17 -11.19
C VAL A 186 -18.61 17.42 -10.53
N THR A 187 -18.58 17.58 -9.19
CA THR A 187 -17.34 17.81 -8.43
C THR A 187 -16.40 16.62 -8.51
N MET A 188 -16.90 15.39 -8.41
CA MET A 188 -16.12 14.16 -8.53
C MET A 188 -15.52 14.00 -9.94
N ASN A 189 -16.31 14.26 -10.98
CA ASN A 189 -15.81 14.25 -12.35
C ASN A 189 -14.72 15.29 -12.57
N GLU A 190 -14.85 16.49 -11.98
CA GLU A 190 -13.83 17.52 -12.03
C GLU A 190 -12.53 17.09 -11.30
N LEU A 191 -12.65 16.46 -10.13
CA LEU A 191 -11.52 15.93 -9.37
C LEU A 191 -10.78 14.83 -10.13
N GLU A 192 -11.50 13.85 -10.69
CA GLU A 192 -10.89 12.81 -11.54
C GLU A 192 -10.17 13.42 -12.75
N THR A 193 -10.77 14.43 -13.36
CA THR A 193 -10.18 15.13 -14.49
C THR A 193 -8.89 15.84 -14.08
N LYS A 194 -8.88 16.51 -12.91
CA LYS A 194 -7.67 17.14 -12.35
C LYS A 194 -6.59 16.12 -12.01
N GLU A 195 -6.94 14.96 -11.46
CA GLU A 195 -5.97 13.90 -11.17
C GLU A 195 -5.35 13.33 -12.46
N LYS A 196 -6.18 13.06 -13.48
CA LYS A 196 -5.71 12.65 -14.81
C LYS A 196 -4.79 13.72 -15.42
N GLN A 197 -5.13 15.00 -15.28
CA GLN A 197 -4.28 16.12 -15.70
C GLN A 197 -2.96 16.19 -14.91
N GLU A 198 -2.96 15.92 -13.60
CA GLU A 198 -1.75 15.86 -12.79
C GLU A 198 -0.84 14.68 -13.16
N ILE A 199 -1.42 13.51 -13.40
CA ILE A 199 -0.67 12.34 -13.87
C ILE A 199 -0.03 12.67 -15.22
N LEU A 200 -0.78 13.28 -16.12
CA LEU A 200 -0.27 13.73 -17.41
C LEU A 200 0.85 14.76 -17.22
N ARG A 201 0.68 15.79 -16.36
CA ARG A 201 1.72 16.77 -16.00
C ARG A 201 2.99 16.12 -15.45
N LYS A 202 2.86 15.12 -14.56
CA LYS A 202 3.99 14.37 -14.00
C LYS A 202 4.69 13.54 -15.08
N GLN A 203 3.95 12.92 -15.99
CA GLN A 203 4.51 12.18 -17.13
C GLN A 203 5.25 13.10 -18.10
N ILE A 204 4.70 14.28 -18.38
CA ILE A 204 5.33 15.35 -19.17
C ILE A 204 6.63 15.81 -18.50
N PHE A 205 6.58 16.12 -17.20
CA PHE A 205 7.75 16.57 -16.42
C PHE A 205 8.86 15.51 -16.37
N LEU A 206 8.49 14.23 -16.32
CA LEU A 206 9.42 13.11 -16.29
C LEU A 206 9.88 12.64 -17.68
N GLN A 207 9.48 13.32 -18.77
CA GLN A 207 9.82 12.97 -20.17
C GLN A 207 9.54 11.50 -20.54
N ARG A 208 8.51 10.88 -19.95
CA ARG A 208 8.16 9.49 -20.25
C ARG A 208 7.14 9.47 -21.39
N LEU A 209 7.58 8.99 -22.55
CA LEU A 209 6.70 8.77 -23.71
C LEU A 209 5.72 7.62 -23.45
N PRO A 210 4.56 7.60 -24.12
CA PRO A 210 3.73 6.41 -24.20
C PRO A 210 4.54 5.19 -24.65
N ALA A 211 4.33 4.05 -24.00
CA ALA A 211 5.18 2.86 -24.14
C ALA A 211 5.32 2.35 -25.60
N THR A 212 4.33 2.58 -26.44
CA THR A 212 4.36 2.23 -27.86
C THR A 212 5.35 3.09 -28.65
N ILE A 213 5.39 4.40 -28.37
CA ILE A 213 6.28 5.36 -29.03
C ILE A 213 7.71 5.15 -28.53
N ASP A 214 7.89 4.97 -27.22
CA ASP A 214 9.22 4.69 -26.64
C ASP A 214 9.82 3.42 -27.24
N LYS A 215 9.02 2.35 -27.38
CA LYS A 215 9.43 1.10 -28.03
C LYS A 215 9.84 1.28 -29.50
N THR A 216 9.11 2.09 -30.29
CA THR A 216 9.45 2.35 -31.70
C THR A 216 10.74 3.17 -31.83
N ILE A 217 10.95 4.11 -30.90
CA ILE A 217 12.19 4.88 -30.86
C ILE A 217 13.36 3.99 -30.48
N ASP A 218 13.24 3.18 -29.43
CA ASP A 218 14.29 2.25 -28.99
C ASP A 218 14.67 1.26 -30.10
N GLN A 219 13.70 0.70 -30.82
CA GLN A 219 13.95 -0.14 -32.01
C GLN A 219 14.73 0.58 -33.11
N SER A 220 14.46 1.88 -33.30
CA SER A 220 15.17 2.71 -34.28
C SER A 220 16.58 3.05 -33.79
N VAL A 221 16.77 3.28 -32.49
CA VAL A 221 18.08 3.48 -31.86
C VAL A 221 18.94 2.24 -32.03
N ASP A 222 18.41 1.06 -31.70
CA ASP A 222 19.11 -0.23 -31.85
C ASP A 222 19.56 -0.47 -33.29
N ARG A 223 18.68 -0.18 -34.25
CA ARG A 223 19.00 -0.29 -35.68
C ARG A 223 20.11 0.67 -36.08
N VAL A 224 20.05 1.94 -35.68
CA VAL A 224 21.11 2.92 -36.00
C VAL A 224 22.42 2.56 -35.32
N GLN A 225 22.38 2.07 -34.07
CA GLN A 225 23.56 1.63 -33.33
C GLN A 225 24.22 0.40 -33.96
N SER A 226 23.43 -0.51 -34.55
CA SER A 226 23.96 -1.64 -35.33
C SER A 226 24.71 -1.17 -36.60
N ILE A 227 24.20 -0.13 -37.28
CA ILE A 227 24.84 0.46 -38.48
C ILE A 227 26.12 1.21 -38.09
N LEU A 228 26.09 1.97 -37.00
CA LEU A 228 27.21 2.76 -36.51
C LEU A 228 28.33 1.89 -35.88
N SER A 229 28.03 0.63 -35.55
CA SER A 229 29.02 -0.36 -35.10
C SER A 229 29.86 -0.96 -36.23
N ASN A 230 29.59 -0.56 -37.49
CA ASN A 230 30.34 -1.04 -38.65
C ASN A 230 31.81 -0.54 -38.61
N PRO A 231 32.80 -1.44 -38.77
CA PRO A 231 34.22 -1.11 -38.67
C PRO A 231 34.74 -0.17 -39.76
N VAL A 232 33.97 0.09 -40.83
CA VAL A 232 34.34 1.01 -41.91
C VAL A 232 34.36 2.49 -41.45
N LEU A 233 33.63 2.83 -40.40
CA LEU A 233 33.60 4.19 -39.86
C LEU A 233 34.75 4.41 -38.87
N ASP A 234 35.58 5.43 -39.14
CA ASP A 234 36.61 5.86 -38.18
C ASP A 234 35.98 6.34 -36.85
N LYS A 235 36.79 6.32 -35.79
CA LYS A 235 36.34 6.52 -34.41
C LYS A 235 35.72 7.90 -34.18
N ASP A 236 36.24 8.94 -34.81
CA ASP A 236 35.80 10.32 -34.59
C ASP A 236 34.51 10.61 -35.37
N ARG A 237 34.41 10.10 -36.61
CA ARG A 237 33.15 10.14 -37.37
C ARG A 237 32.04 9.35 -36.69
N ARG A 238 32.36 8.19 -36.11
CA ARG A 238 31.40 7.39 -35.35
C ARG A 238 30.88 8.16 -34.13
N ALA A 239 31.76 8.80 -33.37
CA ALA A 239 31.35 9.57 -32.19
C ALA A 239 30.45 10.77 -32.57
N SER A 240 30.80 11.47 -33.65
CA SER A 240 30.01 12.59 -34.18
C SER A 240 28.60 12.16 -34.62
N LEU A 241 28.49 11.02 -35.33
CA LEU A 241 27.21 10.47 -35.77
C LEU A 241 26.35 9.96 -34.61
N ILE A 242 26.95 9.32 -33.60
CA ILE A 242 26.24 8.91 -32.37
C ILE A 242 25.65 10.15 -31.67
N LEU A 243 26.46 11.21 -31.51
CA LEU A 243 26.01 12.45 -30.88
C LEU A 243 24.86 13.10 -31.66
N THR A 244 24.95 13.12 -32.98
CA THR A 244 23.93 13.70 -33.87
C THR A 244 22.63 12.88 -33.81
N CYS A 245 22.75 11.56 -33.81
CA CYS A 245 21.62 10.65 -33.67
C CYS A 245 20.93 10.84 -32.33
N SER A 246 21.69 10.89 -31.22
CA SER A 246 21.15 11.15 -29.89
C SER A 246 20.41 12.49 -29.82
N LYS A 247 20.98 13.58 -30.36
CA LYS A 247 20.31 14.89 -30.43
C LYS A 247 19.01 14.84 -31.24
N THR A 248 19.03 14.15 -32.37
CA THR A 248 17.85 14.02 -33.26
C THR A 248 16.74 13.21 -32.59
N ILE A 249 17.10 12.13 -31.89
CA ILE A 249 16.16 11.34 -31.10
C ILE A 249 15.54 12.21 -30.00
N THR A 250 16.36 12.94 -29.24
CA THR A 250 15.86 13.83 -28.18
C THR A 250 14.91 14.89 -28.73
N GLN A 251 15.25 15.52 -29.85
CA GLN A 251 14.39 16.52 -30.50
C GLN A 251 13.06 15.89 -30.96
N TYR A 252 13.12 14.71 -31.61
CA TYR A 252 11.92 14.00 -32.02
C TYR A 252 11.02 13.61 -30.83
N LYS A 253 11.62 13.13 -29.71
CA LYS A 253 10.86 12.85 -28.47
C LYS A 253 10.15 14.12 -27.99
N PHE A 254 10.83 15.26 -27.99
CA PHE A 254 10.26 16.54 -27.59
C PHE A 254 9.12 16.99 -28.51
N ASP A 255 9.30 16.92 -29.83
CA ASP A 255 8.31 17.37 -30.82
C ASP A 255 7.03 16.52 -30.76
N ILE A 256 7.15 15.20 -30.58
CA ILE A 256 6.01 14.31 -30.41
C ILE A 256 5.25 14.62 -29.11
N MET A 257 5.96 14.85 -27.99
CA MET A 257 5.32 15.25 -26.74
C MET A 257 4.58 16.59 -26.87
N ALA A 258 5.17 17.55 -27.58
CA ALA A 258 4.54 18.85 -27.83
C ALA A 258 3.28 18.72 -28.71
N LEU A 259 3.30 17.85 -29.72
CA LEU A 259 2.15 17.58 -30.59
C LEU A 259 1.01 16.90 -29.82
N ASP A 260 1.30 15.85 -29.05
CA ASP A 260 0.32 15.16 -28.22
C ASP A 260 -0.32 16.14 -27.22
N LEU A 261 0.49 16.99 -26.60
CA LEU A 261 0.01 18.03 -25.70
C LEU A 261 -0.98 18.99 -26.37
N ASN A 262 -0.67 19.43 -27.58
CA ASN A 262 -1.53 20.32 -28.34
C ASN A 262 -2.85 19.62 -28.73
N ILE A 263 -2.79 18.35 -29.12
CA ILE A 263 -3.99 17.55 -29.41
C ILE A 263 -4.86 17.41 -28.15
N PHE A 264 -4.28 17.05 -27.00
CA PHE A 264 -5.02 16.95 -25.75
C PHE A 264 -5.64 18.29 -25.32
N GLN A 265 -4.89 19.39 -25.44
CA GLN A 265 -5.38 20.73 -25.12
C GLN A 265 -6.57 21.10 -26.01
N ASN A 266 -6.51 20.82 -27.32
CA ASN A 266 -7.62 21.06 -28.24
C ASN A 266 -8.83 20.16 -27.96
N ILE A 267 -8.62 18.88 -27.61
CA ILE A 267 -9.71 17.97 -27.20
C ILE A 267 -10.40 18.50 -25.94
N ILE A 268 -9.63 18.93 -24.94
CA ILE A 268 -10.16 19.51 -23.69
C ILE A 268 -10.96 20.77 -23.98
N TYR A 269 -10.42 21.71 -24.76
CA TYR A 269 -11.15 22.93 -25.13
C TYR A 269 -12.42 22.62 -25.92
N GLY A 270 -12.39 21.66 -26.85
CA GLY A 270 -13.57 21.23 -27.59
C GLY A 270 -14.66 20.64 -26.68
N HIS A 271 -14.29 19.80 -25.71
CA HIS A 271 -15.25 19.24 -24.74
C HIS A 271 -15.80 20.31 -23.81
N GLN A 272 -14.98 21.27 -23.37
CA GLN A 272 -15.43 22.40 -22.56
C GLN A 272 -16.43 23.28 -23.33
N GLN A 273 -16.18 23.52 -24.62
CA GLN A 273 -17.08 24.31 -25.46
C GLN A 273 -18.44 23.60 -25.63
N ILE A 274 -18.45 22.29 -25.89
CA ILE A 274 -19.70 21.50 -25.99
C ILE A 274 -20.50 21.54 -24.68
N LEU A 275 -19.82 21.52 -23.52
CA LEU A 275 -20.46 21.60 -22.22
C LEU A 275 -20.99 23.00 -21.88
N ILE A 276 -20.43 24.05 -22.47
CA ILE A 276 -20.92 25.44 -22.33
C ILE A 276 -22.10 25.70 -23.26
N ASP A 277 -22.15 25.02 -24.41
CA ASP A 277 -23.20 25.15 -25.42
C ASP A 277 -24.44 24.26 -25.14
N LEU A 278 -24.44 23.47 -24.05
CA LEU A 278 -25.55 22.66 -23.53
C LEU A 278 -26.26 23.34 -22.35
#